data_AF-D3R336-F1
#
_entry.id   AF-D3R336-F1
#
_cell.length_a   1.000
_cell.length_b   1.000
_cell.length_c   1.000
_cell.angle_alpha   90.00
_cell.angle_beta   90.00
_cell.angle_gamma   90.00
#
_symmetry.space_group_name_H-M   'P 1'
#
loop_
_entity.id
_entity.type
_entity.pdbx_description
1 polymer ?
#
loop_
_entity_poly.entity_id
_entity_poly.type
_entity_poly.pdbx_seq_one_letter_code
_entity_poly.pdbx_strand_id
1 'polypeptide(L)'
;MPDNRNRKRPIQVKFFVDEKEQALIKKKMEHAGIENMSAYIRKMVIDGYVVKLDMPELRELTLRMKSISNSENQIAKRVNSIGNIYESDIEEIKKNQEEIYEGIRLTSRELHGSFFCYGKAI
;
A
#
# COMPACT_ATOMS: atom_id res chain seq x y z
N MET A 1 4.26 -15.00 44.14
CA MET A 1 4.51 -15.03 42.69
C MET A 1 3.80 -16.24 42.11
N PRO A 2 2.89 -16.12 41.13
CA PRO A 2 2.29 -17.31 40.54
C PRO A 2 3.33 -17.98 39.65
N ASP A 3 3.99 -18.95 40.24
CA ASP A 3 4.41 -20.22 39.66
C ASP A 3 4.05 -20.43 38.17
N ASN A 4 5.03 -20.18 37.31
CA ASN A 4 4.96 -20.36 35.86
C ASN A 4 5.23 -21.83 35.48
N ARG A 5 4.50 -22.77 36.09
CA ARG A 5 4.66 -24.21 35.81
C ARG A 5 4.25 -24.49 34.36
N ASN A 6 5.26 -24.64 33.52
CA ASN A 6 5.24 -25.28 32.21
C ASN A 6 4.42 -24.60 31.09
N ARG A 7 4.45 -23.27 30.99
CA ARG A 7 3.87 -22.57 29.83
C ARG A 7 4.86 -22.60 28.66
N LYS A 8 4.39 -22.94 27.46
CA LYS A 8 5.16 -22.83 26.20
C LYS A 8 5.71 -21.42 25.94
N ARG A 9 5.14 -20.38 26.58
CA ARG A 9 5.53 -18.97 26.44
C ARG A 9 5.61 -18.31 27.83
N PRO A 10 6.81 -18.23 28.44
CA PRO A 10 6.97 -17.85 29.85
C PRO A 10 7.00 -16.33 30.09
N ILE A 11 7.24 -15.52 29.06
CA ILE A 11 7.42 -14.06 29.18
C ILE A 11 6.06 -13.36 29.06
N GLN A 12 5.74 -12.48 30.02
CA GLN A 12 4.56 -11.62 29.97
C GLN A 12 4.96 -10.19 29.58
N VAL A 13 4.33 -9.65 28.53
CA VAL A 13 4.43 -8.25 28.12
C VAL A 13 3.12 -7.56 28.52
N LYS A 14 3.21 -6.45 29.26
CA LYS A 14 2.06 -5.63 29.67
C LYS A 14 2.17 -4.27 29.01
N PHE A 15 1.06 -3.77 28.47
CA PHE A 15 0.94 -2.41 27.95
C PHE A 15 -0.41 -1.85 28.39
N PHE A 16 -0.44 -0.55 28.67
CA PHE A 16 -1.68 0.16 29.00
C PHE A 16 -2.29 0.69 27.71
N VAL A 17 -3.62 0.67 27.65
CA VAL A 17 -4.40 1.21 26.53
C VAL A 17 -5.59 1.97 27.10
N ASP A 18 -6.01 2.99 26.36
CA ASP A 18 -7.26 3.69 26.63
C ASP A 18 -8.46 2.90 26.06
N GLU A 19 -9.67 3.22 26.52
CA GLU A 19 -10.91 2.53 26.09
C GLU A 19 -11.10 2.58 24.57
N LYS A 20 -10.75 3.72 23.94
CA LYS A 20 -10.83 3.90 22.48
C LYS A 20 -9.86 2.98 21.75
N GLU A 21 -8.64 2.86 22.25
CA GLU A 21 -7.61 2.01 21.65
C GLU A 21 -7.99 0.53 21.80
N GLN A 22 -8.53 0.14 22.96
CA GLN A 22 -9.02 -1.22 23.18
C GLN A 22 -10.16 -1.58 22.21
N ALA A 23 -11.09 -0.67 21.96
CA ALA A 23 -12.17 -0.86 20.99
C ALA A 23 -11.63 -1.03 19.56
N LEU A 24 -10.65 -0.22 19.18
CA LEU A 24 -9.99 -0.32 17.86
C LEU A 24 -9.25 -1.64 17.69
N ILE A 25 -8.53 -2.11 18.72
CA ILE A 25 -7.81 -3.38 18.69
C ILE A 25 -8.81 -4.54 18.51
N LYS A 26 -9.93 -4.55 19.25
CA LYS A 26 -10.97 -5.57 19.11
C LYS A 26 -11.58 -5.58 17.70
N LYS A 27 -11.90 -4.40 17.15
CA LYS A 27 -12.44 -4.30 15.80
C LYS A 27 -11.45 -4.85 14.76
N LYS A 28 -10.17 -4.48 14.84
CA LYS A 28 -9.15 -5.00 13.93
C LYS A 28 -8.91 -6.50 14.10
N MET A 29 -9.06 -7.01 15.33
CA MET A 29 -8.98 -8.43 15.65
C MET A 29 -10.14 -9.22 15.01
N GLU A 30 -11.37 -8.71 15.08
CA GLU A 30 -12.54 -9.28 14.39
C GLU A 30 -12.34 -9.29 12.87
N HIS A 31 -11.86 -8.18 12.29
CA HIS A 31 -11.53 -8.12 10.86
C HIS A 31 -10.45 -9.14 10.44
N ALA A 32 -9.52 -9.48 11.33
CA ALA A 32 -8.48 -10.47 11.09
C ALA A 32 -8.96 -11.92 11.32
N GLY A 33 -10.19 -12.13 11.79
CA GLY A 33 -10.74 -13.46 12.09
C GLY A 33 -10.03 -14.17 13.26
N ILE A 34 -9.40 -13.42 14.17
CA ILE A 34 -8.64 -13.99 15.30
C ILE A 34 -9.46 -13.81 16.58
N GLU A 35 -9.82 -14.90 17.25
CA GLU A 35 -10.63 -14.81 18.48
C GLU A 35 -9.79 -14.46 19.71
N ASN A 36 -8.50 -14.83 19.71
CA ASN A 36 -7.63 -14.66 20.85
C ASN A 36 -6.81 -13.37 20.76
N MET A 37 -7.09 -12.42 21.64
CA MET A 37 -6.38 -11.14 21.75
C MET A 37 -4.86 -11.29 21.90
N SER A 38 -4.39 -12.27 22.69
CA SER A 38 -2.95 -12.51 22.86
C SER A 38 -2.31 -13.09 21.59
N ALA A 39 -3.07 -13.84 20.80
CA ALA A 39 -2.61 -14.31 19.50
C ALA A 39 -2.61 -13.17 18.48
N TYR A 40 -3.63 -12.32 18.49
CA TYR A 40 -3.74 -11.14 17.63
C TYR A 40 -2.58 -10.17 17.87
N ILE A 41 -2.35 -9.77 19.11
CA ILE A 41 -1.26 -8.85 19.45
C ILE A 41 0.10 -9.46 19.11
N ARG A 42 0.31 -10.75 19.41
CA ARG A 42 1.59 -11.40 19.08
C ARG A 42 1.81 -11.47 17.57
N LYS A 43 0.77 -11.80 16.81
CA LYS A 43 0.81 -11.81 15.34
C LYS A 43 1.13 -10.40 14.83
N MET A 44 0.45 -9.37 15.33
CA MET A 44 0.68 -7.99 14.92
C MET A 44 2.01 -7.40 15.38
N VAL A 45 2.62 -7.86 16.46
CA VAL A 45 3.92 -7.37 16.95
C VAL A 45 5.09 -8.12 16.30
N ILE A 46 4.91 -9.41 15.96
CA ILE A 46 5.91 -10.21 15.26
C ILE A 46 5.86 -9.95 13.75
N ASP A 47 4.67 -9.98 13.16
CA ASP A 47 4.41 -9.75 11.74
C ASP A 47 4.14 -8.25 11.47
N GLY A 48 4.23 -7.42 12.50
CA GLY A 48 4.08 -5.97 12.40
C GLY A 48 5.22 -5.38 11.60
N TYR A 49 5.04 -5.29 10.29
CA TYR A 49 5.93 -4.51 9.46
C TYR A 49 5.93 -3.08 9.98
N VAL A 50 7.10 -2.61 10.43
CA VAL A 50 7.40 -1.18 10.39
C VAL A 50 7.51 -0.85 8.91
N VAL A 51 6.37 -0.56 8.29
CA VAL A 51 6.32 -0.19 6.87
C VAL A 51 6.92 1.19 6.74
N LYS A 52 8.24 1.24 6.60
CA LYS A 52 8.94 2.38 6.04
C LYS A 52 8.69 2.31 4.53
N LEU A 53 7.53 2.80 4.09
CA LEU A 53 7.14 2.96 2.68
C LEU A 53 8.03 4.04 2.04
N ASP A 54 9.35 3.81 2.01
CA ASP A 54 10.25 4.50 1.12
C ASP A 54 10.11 3.78 -0.23
N MET A 55 9.03 4.06 -0.97
CA MET A 55 8.83 3.60 -2.36
C MET A 55 9.17 4.74 -3.33
N PRO A 56 10.47 4.95 -3.63
CA PRO A 56 10.87 5.96 -4.61
C PRO A 56 10.22 5.70 -5.98
N GLU A 57 9.89 4.46 -6.33
CA GLU A 57 9.25 4.05 -7.58
C GLU A 57 7.82 4.60 -7.68
N LEU A 58 7.04 4.53 -6.60
CA LEU A 58 5.70 5.13 -6.55
C LEU A 58 5.77 6.66 -6.67
N ARG A 59 6.79 7.27 -6.08
CA ARG A 59 7.03 8.71 -6.19
C ARG A 59 7.38 9.09 -7.63
N GLU A 60 8.21 8.29 -8.30
CA GLU A 60 8.56 8.49 -9.71
C GLU A 60 7.35 8.34 -10.62
N LEU A 61 6.51 7.31 -10.39
CA LEU A 61 5.25 7.13 -11.12
C LEU A 61 4.33 8.35 -10.97
N THR A 62 4.19 8.87 -9.74
CA THR A 62 3.34 10.04 -9.46
C THR A 62 3.87 11.29 -10.17
N LEU A 63 5.19 11.47 -10.23
CA LEU A 63 5.82 12.57 -10.97
C LEU A 63 5.58 12.46 -12.47
N ARG A 64 5.71 11.27 -13.05
CA ARG A 64 5.43 11.01 -14.47
C ARG A 64 3.95 11.26 -14.81
N MET A 65 3.03 10.78 -13.99
CA MET A 65 1.58 11.04 -14.17
C MET A 65 1.28 12.55 -14.18
N LYS A 66 1.93 13.32 -13.31
CA LYS A 66 1.78 14.78 -13.28
C LYS A 66 2.28 15.44 -14.58
N SER A 67 3.40 14.97 -15.12
CA SER A 67 3.92 15.46 -16.39
C SER A 67 2.94 15.19 -17.55
N ILE A 68 2.38 13.99 -17.60
CA ILE A 68 1.42 13.57 -18.63
C ILE A 68 0.14 14.40 -18.55
N SER A 69 -0.40 14.57 -17.34
CA SER A 69 -1.59 15.41 -17.13
C SER A 69 -1.36 16.85 -17.61
N ASN A 70 -0.15 17.39 -17.43
CA ASN A 70 0.21 18.71 -17.97
C ASN A 70 0.29 18.72 -19.50
N SER A 71 0.79 17.66 -20.14
CA SER A 71 0.79 17.52 -21.61
C SER A 71 -0.63 17.46 -22.15
N GLU A 72 -1.48 16.61 -21.58
CA GLU A 72 -2.88 16.49 -21.99
C GLU A 72 -3.65 17.81 -21.78
N ASN A 73 -3.39 18.53 -20.69
CA ASN A 73 -3.99 19.85 -20.46
C ASN A 73 -3.53 20.90 -21.49
N GLN A 74 -2.29 20.79 -21.99
CA GLN A 74 -1.82 21.64 -23.10
C GLN A 74 -2.52 21.29 -24.41
N ILE A 75 -2.71 20.01 -24.70
CA ILE A 75 -3.47 19.55 -25.87
C ILE A 75 -4.92 20.05 -25.77
N ALA A 76 -5.58 19.88 -24.61
CA ALA A 76 -6.93 20.36 -24.39
C ALA A 76 -7.07 21.88 -24.58
N LYS A 77 -6.13 22.67 -24.06
CA LYS A 77 -6.10 24.13 -24.30
C LYS A 77 -5.93 24.46 -25.77
N ARG A 78 -5.04 23.75 -26.48
CA ARG A 78 -4.76 23.97 -27.91
C ARG A 78 -5.99 23.65 -28.77
N VAL A 79 -6.62 22.49 -28.53
CA VAL A 79 -7.87 22.09 -29.18
C VAL A 79 -9.00 23.08 -28.90
N ASN A 80 -9.16 23.53 -27.66
CA ASN A 80 -10.16 24.54 -27.31
C ASN A 80 -9.90 25.90 -27.98
N SER A 81 -8.65 26.23 -28.29
CA SER A 81 -8.28 27.50 -28.92
C SER A 81 -8.38 27.49 -30.45
N ILE A 82 -8.08 26.37 -31.11
CA ILE A 82 -7.95 26.27 -32.58
C ILE A 82 -9.09 25.45 -33.20
N GLY A 83 -9.80 24.64 -32.40
CA GLY A 83 -10.90 23.78 -32.84
C GLY A 83 -10.48 22.54 -33.63
N ASN A 84 -9.17 22.37 -33.88
CA ASN A 84 -8.62 21.24 -34.62
C ASN A 84 -7.71 20.40 -33.73
N ILE A 85 -7.81 19.08 -33.88
CA ILE A 85 -6.92 18.09 -33.25
C ILE A 85 -5.95 17.59 -34.31
N TYR A 86 -4.66 17.57 -34.01
CA TYR A 86 -3.66 17.04 -34.92
C TYR A 86 -3.40 15.56 -34.63
N GLU A 87 -3.04 14.81 -35.67
CA GLU A 87 -2.65 13.40 -35.52
C GLU A 87 -1.48 13.24 -34.53
N SER A 88 -0.56 14.21 -34.51
CA SER A 88 0.53 14.29 -33.54
C SER A 88 0.05 14.40 -32.08
N ASP A 89 -1.06 15.09 -31.82
CA ASP A 89 -1.63 15.20 -30.47
C ASP A 89 -2.21 13.85 -30.02
N ILE A 90 -2.82 13.10 -30.96
CA ILE A 90 -3.36 11.75 -30.70
C ILE A 90 -2.22 10.75 -30.45
N GLU A 91 -1.12 10.85 -31.20
CA GLU A 91 0.08 10.04 -30.98
C GLU A 91 0.71 10.31 -29.61
N GLU A 92 0.79 11.59 -29.21
CA GLU A 92 1.30 11.98 -27.90
C GLU A 92 0.45 11.41 -26.75
N ILE A 93 -0.89 11.46 -26.88
CA ILE A 93 -1.80 10.86 -25.90
C ILE A 93 -1.61 9.34 -25.81
N LYS A 94 -1.53 8.65 -26.95
CA LYS A 94 -1.31 7.18 -26.98
C LYS A 94 -0.01 6.79 -26.30
N LYS A 95 1.08 7.51 -26.60
CA LYS A 95 2.39 7.29 -25.98
C LYS A 95 2.33 7.50 -24.46
N ASN A 96 1.70 8.59 -24.02
CA ASN A 96 1.54 8.89 -22.60
C ASN A 96 0.75 7.79 -21.86
N GLN A 97 -0.31 7.26 -22.47
CA GLN A 97 -1.10 6.16 -21.91
C GLN A 97 -0.28 4.88 -21.78
N GLU A 98 0.55 4.56 -22.78
CA GLU A 98 1.44 3.39 -22.75
C GLU A 98 2.50 3.50 -21.64
N GLU A 99 3.09 4.69 -21.46
CA GLU A 99 4.04 4.96 -20.37
C GLU A 99 3.41 4.81 -18.97
N ILE A 100 2.18 5.28 -18.78
CA ILE A 100 1.43 5.07 -17.52
C ILE A 100 1.17 3.59 -17.30
N TYR A 101 0.76 2.87 -18.34
CA TYR A 101 0.40 1.46 -18.25
C TYR A 101 1.60 0.61 -17.82
N GLU A 102 2.78 0.83 -18.41
CA GLU A 102 4.00 0.13 -17.99
C GLU A 102 4.43 0.53 -16.57
N GLY A 103 4.33 1.81 -16.20
CA GLY A 103 4.63 2.26 -14.83
C GLY A 103 3.74 1.60 -13.76
N ILE A 104 2.44 1.48 -14.03
CA ILE A 104 1.50 0.76 -13.16
C ILE A 104 1.82 -0.73 -13.13
N ARG A 105 2.17 -1.34 -14.26
CA ARG A 105 2.46 -2.78 -14.35
C ARG A 105 3.72 -3.16 -13.58
N LEU A 106 4.76 -2.32 -13.65
CA LEU A 106 6.00 -2.48 -12.88
C LEU A 106 5.74 -2.36 -11.39
N THR A 107 5.07 -1.28 -10.96
CA THR A 107 4.71 -1.07 -9.54
C THR A 107 3.83 -2.19 -9.01
N SER A 108 2.86 -2.65 -9.81
CA SER A 108 1.97 -3.76 -9.42
C SER A 108 2.72 -5.08 -9.27
N ARG A 109 3.73 -5.36 -10.10
CA ARG A 109 4.59 -6.55 -9.97
C ARG A 109 5.45 -6.49 -8.72
N GLU A 110 6.04 -5.34 -8.41
CA GLU A 110 6.85 -5.17 -7.20
C GLU A 110 6.02 -5.30 -5.92
N LEU A 111 4.83 -4.71 -5.90
CA LEU A 111 3.86 -4.91 -4.82
C LEU A 111 3.47 -6.39 -4.70
N HIS A 112 3.20 -7.10 -5.81
CA HIS A 112 2.89 -8.52 -5.76
C HIS A 112 4.06 -9.38 -5.28
N GLY A 113 5.30 -9.08 -5.69
CA GLY A 113 6.50 -9.78 -5.25
C GLY A 113 6.77 -9.59 -3.75
N SER A 114 6.60 -8.37 -3.26
CA SER A 114 6.72 -8.05 -1.83
C SER A 114 5.64 -8.74 -0.98
N PHE A 115 4.43 -8.89 -1.52
CA PHE A 115 3.35 -9.64 -0.87
C PHE A 115 3.49 -11.18 -1.01
N PHE A 116 4.02 -11.72 -2.12
CA PHE A 116 4.07 -13.16 -2.38
C PHE A 116 5.22 -13.88 -1.65
N CYS A 117 6.31 -13.19 -1.34
CA CYS A 117 7.33 -13.69 -0.40
C CYS A 117 6.77 -13.95 1.01
N TYR A 118 5.57 -13.47 1.33
CA TYR A 118 4.90 -13.66 2.62
C TYR A 118 3.80 -14.71 2.64
N GLY A 119 3.48 -15.33 1.50
CA GLY A 119 2.43 -16.37 1.42
C GLY A 119 2.93 -17.81 1.59
N LYS A 120 4.25 -18.06 1.64
CA LYS A 120 4.82 -19.41 1.73
C LYS A 120 5.28 -19.84 3.13
N ALA A 121 5.01 -19.03 4.15
CA ALA A 121 5.28 -19.37 5.54
C ALA A 121 3.97 -19.58 6.34
N ILE A 122 3.02 -20.30 5.74
CA ILE A 122 1.93 -20.98 6.46
C ILE A 122 2.04 -22.46 6.13
#